data_AF-A0A951R2Y8-F1
#
_entry.id   AF-A0A951R2Y8-F1
#
_cell.length_a   1.000
_cell.length_b   1.000
_cell.length_c   1.000
_cell.angle_alpha   90.00
_cell.angle_beta   90.00
_cell.angle_gamma   90.00
#
_symmetry.space_group_name_H-M   'P 1'
#
loop_
_entity.id
_entity.type
_entity.pdbx_description
1 polymer ?
#
loop_
_entity_poly.entity_id
_entity_poly.type
_entity_poly.pdbx_seq_one_letter_code
_entity_poly.pdbx_strand_id
1 'polypeptide(L)' 'MAYEIAAIFGLVLTIIGTFLLSEGKIVKKNYIYPFLLLGGILILFYSILIKERVFIILKSAFITTIIYEMIKLNLKKKK' A
#
# COMPACT_ATOMS: atom_id res chain seq x y z
N MET A 1 -22.16 -3.95 -2.66
CA MET A 1 -22.25 -2.50 -2.35
C MET A 1 -21.21 -2.02 -1.35
N ALA A 2 -21.31 -2.28 -0.02
CA ALA A 2 -20.37 -1.70 0.96
C ALA A 2 -18.90 -2.15 0.76
N TYR A 3 -18.70 -3.41 0.38
CA TYR A 3 -17.37 -3.98 0.13
C TYR A 3 -16.71 -3.43 -1.16
N GLU A 4 -17.51 -3.14 -2.20
CA GLU A 4 -17.03 -2.49 -3.43
C GLU A 4 -16.56 -1.05 -3.17
N ILE A 5 -17.30 -0.29 -2.36
CA ILE A 5 -16.93 1.08 -2.00
C ILE A 5 -15.61 1.10 -1.23
N ALA A 6 -15.43 0.16 -0.29
CA ALA A 6 -14.17 0.02 0.45
C ALA A 6 -12.99 -0.33 -0.49
N ALA A 7 -13.22 -1.15 -1.51
CA ALA A 7 -12.19 -1.50 -2.49
C ALA A 7 -11.80 -0.32 -3.39
N ILE A 8 -12.78 0.45 -3.86
CA ILE A 8 -12.55 1.69 -4.61
C ILE A 8 -11.74 2.67 -3.75
N PHE A 9 -12.12 2.83 -2.48
CA PHE A 9 -11.37 3.65 -1.53
C PHE A 9 -9.93 3.15 -1.36
N GLY A 10 -9.74 1.83 -1.21
CA GLY A 10 -8.42 1.21 -1.12
C GLY A 10 -7.56 1.46 -2.37
N LEU A 11 -8.16 1.38 -3.57
CA LEU A 11 -7.51 1.68 -4.85
C LEU A 11 -7.06 3.13 -4.92
N VAL A 12 -7.96 4.06 -4.61
CA VAL A 12 -7.66 5.51 -4.58
C VAL A 12 -6.53 5.80 -3.59
N LEU A 13 -6.59 5.22 -2.39
CA LEU A 13 -5.54 5.34 -1.39
C LEU A 13 -4.18 4.84 -1.90
N THR A 14 -4.20 3.70 -2.60
CA THR A 14 -2.97 3.11 -3.15
C THR A 14 -2.39 3.99 -4.23
N ILE A 15 -3.20 4.49 -5.17
CA ILE A 15 -2.75 5.36 -6.27
C ILE A 15 -2.16 6.66 -5.70
N ILE A 16 -2.87 7.32 -4.79
CA ILE A 16 -2.41 8.56 -4.15
C ILE A 16 -1.12 8.31 -3.37
N GLY A 17 -1.06 7.22 -2.60
CA GLY A 17 0.15 6.84 -1.86
C GLY A 17 1.35 6.60 -2.78
N THR A 18 1.13 5.97 -3.93
CA THR A 18 2.20 5.67 -4.91
C THR A 18 2.67 6.95 -5.61
N PHE A 19 1.75 7.86 -5.92
CA PHE A 19 2.07 9.17 -6.48
C PHE A 19 2.87 10.04 -5.50
N LEU A 20 2.46 10.07 -4.23
CA LEU A 20 3.18 10.75 -3.15
C LEU A 20 4.58 10.16 -2.92
N LEU A 21 4.74 8.84 -3.11
CA LEU A 21 6.04 8.18 -3.05
C LEU A 21 6.95 8.63 -4.19
N SER A 22 6.40 8.83 -5.38
CA SER A 22 7.12 9.31 -6.58
C SER A 22 7.61 10.76 -6.44
N GLU A 23 6.94 11.61 -5.67
CA GLU A 23 7.38 12.99 -5.45
C GLU A 23 8.67 13.10 -4.60
N GLY A 24 9.19 12.00 -4.06
CA GLY A 24 10.53 11.97 -3.46
C GLY A 24 10.73 12.81 -2.18
N LYS A 25 9.67 13.45 -1.64
CA LYS A 25 9.75 14.25 -0.41
C LYS A 25 9.98 13.36 0.80
N ILE A 26 11.26 13.11 1.11
CA ILE A 26 11.79 12.25 2.18
C ILE A 26 11.10 12.49 3.54
N VAL A 27 10.68 13.72 3.82
CA VAL A 27 10.08 14.13 5.09
C VAL A 27 8.71 13.49 5.35
N LYS A 28 7.94 13.17 4.29
CA LYS A 28 6.58 12.57 4.42
C LYS A 28 6.55 11.06 4.28
N LYS A 29 7.68 10.43 3.92
CA LYS A 29 7.78 8.99 3.68
C LYS A 29 7.24 8.16 4.86
N ASN A 30 7.52 8.56 6.10
CA ASN A 30 7.03 7.87 7.31
C ASN A 30 5.50 7.74 7.41
N TYR A 31 4.73 8.65 6.79
CA TYR A 31 3.26 8.60 6.79
C TYR A 31 2.70 7.99 5.51
N ILE A 32 3.45 8.09 4.41
CA ILE A 32 3.05 7.55 3.10
C ILE A 32 3.05 6.01 3.12
N TYR A 33 4.05 5.37 3.72
CA TYR A 33 4.12 3.91 3.77
C TYR A 33 2.98 3.25 4.57
N PRO A 34 2.63 3.70 5.79
CA PRO A 34 1.46 3.20 6.50
C PRO A 34 0.17 3.33 5.68
N PHE A 35 0.00 4.45 4.97
CA PHE A 35 -1.17 4.70 4.12
C PHE A 35 -1.25 3.72 2.94
N LEU A 36 -0.12 3.50 2.27
CA LEU A 36 0.04 2.50 1.20
C LEU A 36 -0.23 1.07 1.68
N LEU A 37 0.26 0.74 2.89
CA LEU A 37 0.06 -0.57 3.51
C LEU A 37 -1.42 -0.79 3.84
N LEU A 38 -2.09 0.21 4.40
CA LEU A 38 -3.51 0.16 4.72
C LEU A 38 -4.37 -0.02 3.46
N GLY A 39 -4.09 0.74 2.40
CA GLY A 39 -4.77 0.61 1.11
C GLY A 39 -4.51 -0.76 0.45
N GLY A 40 -3.26 -1.25 0.53
CA GLY A 40 -2.89 -2.57 0.03
C GLY A 40 -3.62 -3.71 0.75
N ILE A 41 -3.72 -3.66 2.08
CA ILE A 41 -4.44 -4.65 2.89
C ILE A 41 -5.94 -4.63 2.57
N LEU A 42 -6.55 -3.44 2.44
CA LEU A 42 -7.98 -3.33 2.09
C LEU A 42 -8.28 -4.00 0.74
N ILE A 43 -7.46 -3.74 -0.28
CA ILE A 43 -7.66 -4.34 -1.60
C ILE A 43 -7.38 -5.84 -1.55
N LEU A 44 -6.35 -6.27 -0.81
CA LEU A 44 -6.03 -7.69 -0.69
C LEU A 44 -7.18 -8.47 -0.06
N PHE A 45 -7.81 -7.92 0.99
CA PHE A 45 -9.00 -8.51 1.60
C PHE A 45 -10.17 -8.61 0.61
N TYR A 46 -10.41 -7.54 -0.16
CA TYR A 46 -11.43 -7.54 -1.21
C TYR A 46 -11.15 -8.56 -2.32
N SER A 47 -9.91 -8.64 -2.81
CA SER A 47 -9.55 -9.60 -3.86
C SER A 47 -9.64 -11.05 -3.38
N ILE A 48 -9.44 -11.32 -2.08
CA ILE A 48 -9.72 -12.64 -1.49
C ILE A 48 -11.21 -12.96 -1.56
N LEU A 49 -12.09 -12.00 -1.24
CA LEU A 49 -13.55 -12.19 -1.30
C LEU A 49 -14.03 -12.51 -2.73
N ILE A 50 -13.46 -11.85 -3.74
CA ILE A 50 -13.79 -12.07 -5.16
C ILE A 50 -12.99 -13.23 -5.78
N LYS A 51 -12.03 -13.80 -5.02
CA LYS A 51 -11.16 -14.91 -5.45
C LYS A 51 -10.28 -14.57 -6.67
N GLU A 52 -9.92 -13.30 -6.85
CA GLU A 52 -9.03 -12.85 -7.91
C GLU A 52 -7.57 -13.16 -7.59
N ARG A 53 -7.10 -14.33 -8.05
CA ARG A 53 -5.75 -14.84 -7.75
C ARG A 53 -4.63 -13.88 -8.19
N VAL A 54 -4.78 -13.23 -9.36
CA VAL A 54 -3.75 -12.32 -9.90
C VAL A 54 -3.58 -11.10 -9.00
N PHE A 55 -4.69 -10.47 -8.59
CA PHE A 55 -4.65 -9.31 -7.71
C PHE A 55 -4.11 -9.66 -6.32
N ILE A 56 -4.45 -10.85 -5.78
CA ILE A 56 -3.93 -11.32 -4.49
C ILE A 56 -2.40 -11.41 -4.54
N ILE A 57 -1.83 -12.03 -5.58
CA ILE A 57 -0.38 -12.17 -5.75
C ILE A 57 0.27 -10.78 -5.89
N LEU A 58 -0.31 -9.92 -6.73
CA LEU A 58 0.23 -8.59 -6.98
C LEU A 58 0.22 -7.72 -5.71
N LYS A 59 -0.88 -7.75 -4.95
CA LYS A 59 -1.00 -7.01 -3.69
C LYS A 59 -0.12 -7.58 -2.59
N SER A 60 0.08 -8.89 -2.56
CA SER A 60 1.02 -9.52 -1.63
C SER A 60 2.46 -9.03 -1.88
N ALA A 61 2.94 -9.10 -3.12
CA ALA A 61 4.27 -8.60 -3.50
C ALA A 61 4.44 -7.10 -3.21
N PHE A 62 3.39 -6.31 -3.45
CA PHE A 62 3.37 -4.89 -3.17
C PHE A 62 3.53 -4.59 -1.66
N ILE A 63 2.80 -5.30 -0.80
CA ILE A 63 2.90 -5.16 0.66
C ILE A 63 4.32 -5.53 1.13
N THR A 64 4.92 -6.60 0.61
CA THR A 64 6.29 -6.99 0.97
C THR A 64 7.30 -5.90 0.60
N THR A 65 7.14 -5.30 -0.57
CA THR A 65 8.01 -4.20 -1.05
C THR A 65 7.90 -2.97 -0.14
N ILE A 66 6.68 -2.60 0.28
CA ILE A 66 6.43 -1.49 1.21
C ILE A 66 7.07 -1.74 2.57
N ILE A 67 6.92 -2.96 3.11
CA ILE A 67 7.54 -3.33 4.40
C ILE A 67 9.06 -3.22 4.30
N TYR A 68 9.65 -3.72 3.21
CA TYR A 68 11.08 -3.61 2.98
C TYR A 68 11.56 -2.15 2.92
N GLU A 69 10.84 -1.28 2.19
CA GLU A 69 11.18 0.15 2.16
C GLU A 69 11.01 0.84 3.52
N MET A 70 9.97 0.52 4.29
CA MET A 70 9.80 1.03 5.66
C MET A 70 10.99 0.69 6.55
N ILE A 71 11.43 -0.57 6.52
CA ILE A 71 12.59 -1.03 7.30
C ILE A 71 13.85 -0.29 6.86
N LYS A 72 14.07 -0.18 5.54
CA LYS A 72 15.22 0.54 4.97
C LYS A 72 15.25 2.02 5.38
N LEU A 73 14.09 2.68 5.44
CA LEU A 73 14.00 4.07 5.87
C LEU A 73 14.26 4.26 7.36
N ASN A 74 13.70 3.39 8.21
CA ASN A 74 14.00 3.41 9.64
C ASN A 74 15.49 3.19 9.90
N LEU A 75 16.15 2.31 9.15
CA LEU A 75 17.60 2.10 9.23
C LEU A 75 18.40 3.33 8.76
N LYS A 76 17.96 4.02 7.69
CA LYS A 76 18.60 5.27 7.22
C LYS A 76 18.47 6.43 8.21
N LYS A 77 17.36 6.50 8.95
CA LYS A 77 17.09 7.57 9.92
C LYS A 77 17.87 7.40 11.24
N LYS A 78 18.42 6.20 11.48
CA LYS A 78 19.17 5.83 12.68
C LYS A 78 20.70 5.95 12.51
N LYS A 79 21.18 6.27 11.30
CA LYS A 79 22.55 6.68 11.00
C LYS A 79 22.61 8.20 10.97
#